data_AF-A0A645EIJ0-F1
#
_entry.id   AF-A0A645EIJ0-F1
#
_cell.length_a   1.000
_cell.length_b   1.000
_cell.length_c   1.000
_cell.angle_alpha   90.00
_cell.angle_beta   90.00
_cell.angle_gamma   90.00
#
_symmetry.space_group_name_H-M   'P 1'
#
loop_
_entity.id
_entity.type
_entity.pdbx_description
1 polymer ?
#
loop_
_entity_poly.entity_id
_entity_poly.type
_entity_poly.pdbx_seq_one_letter_code
_entity_poly.pdbx_strand_id
1 'polypeptide(L)' 'MIEKVYNMTNSSDRTVEMLISDENVHYLHMIFNKEEGLPEHFSNSTVL' A
#
# COMPACT_ATOMS: atom_id res chain seq x y z
N MET A 1 -8.31 8.63 22.68
CA MET A 1 -7.78 8.31 21.34
C MET A 1 -8.69 8.98 20.33
N ILE A 2 -8.14 9.57 19.28
CA ILE A 2 -8.92 10.15 18.18
C ILE A 2 -8.60 9.30 16.95
N GLU A 3 -9.63 8.84 16.26
CA GLU A 3 -9.51 8.05 15.05
C GLU A 3 -9.00 8.89 13.87
N LYS A 4 -8.33 8.24 12.92
CA LYS A 4 -7.93 8.84 11.65
C LYS A 4 -8.49 8.01 10.50
N VAL A 5 -9.26 8.67 9.63
CA VAL A 5 -9.89 8.04 8.47
C VAL A 5 -8.98 8.20 7.26
N TYR A 6 -8.74 7.10 6.56
CA TYR A 6 -8.03 7.07 5.28
C TYR A 6 -8.97 6.54 4.21
N ASN A 7 -8.98 7.19 3.05
CA ASN A 7 -9.76 6.77 1.91
C ASN A 7 -8.86 6.01 0.93
N MET A 8 -9.41 4.98 0.32
CA MET A 8 -8.74 4.16 -0.68
C MET A 8 -9.48 4.29 -2.00
N THR A 9 -8.72 4.33 -3.09
CA THR A 9 -9.32 4.27 -4.42
C THR A 9 -10.04 2.93 -4.61
N ASN A 10 -11.22 2.95 -5.22
CA ASN A 10 -11.92 1.74 -5.64
C ASN A 10 -12.24 1.87 -7.12
N SER A 11 -11.30 1.41 -7.96
CA SER A 11 -11.39 1.48 -9.41
C SER A 11 -10.80 0.21 -10.04
N SER A 12 -10.99 0.05 -11.35
CA SER A 12 -10.30 -0.98 -12.15
C SER A 12 -8.92 -0.54 -12.62
N ASP A 13 -8.55 0.71 -12.34
CA ASP A 13 -7.31 1.29 -12.85
C ASP A 13 -6.14 0.87 -11.94
N ARG A 14 -4.99 0.61 -12.57
CA ARG A 14 -3.76 0.31 -11.83
C ARG A 14 -3.47 1.45 -10.86
N THR A 15 -3.41 1.12 -9.57
CA THR A 15 -3.29 2.10 -8.49
C THR A 15 -2.24 1.62 -7.48
N VAL A 16 -1.37 2.52 -7.04
CA VAL A 16 -0.42 2.28 -5.96
C VAL A 16 -0.41 3.52 -5.05
N GLU A 17 -0.90 3.38 -3.83
CA GLU A 17 -1.11 4.47 -2.89
C GLU A 17 -0.48 4.13 -1.53
N MET A 18 0.34 5.03 -0.99
CA MET A 18 0.87 4.92 0.37
C MET A 18 -0.05 5.71 1.31
N LEU A 19 -0.94 5.00 2.02
CA LEU A 19 -1.93 5.65 2.90
C LEU A 19 -1.31 6.03 4.24
N ILE A 20 -0.44 5.17 4.76
CA ILE A 20 0.24 5.38 6.04
C ILE A 20 1.73 5.15 5.80
N SER A 21 2.54 6.11 6.22
CA SER A 21 3.98 5.94 6.34
C SER A 21 4.42 6.74 7.55
N ASP A 22 4.49 6.03 8.67
CA ASP A 22 5.05 6.54 9.91
C ASP A 22 6.10 5.56 10.45
N GLU A 23 6.69 5.91 11.58
CA GLU A 23 7.74 5.12 12.23
C GLU A 23 7.30 3.71 12.66
N ASN A 24 6.00 3.46 12.77
CA ASN A 24 5.43 2.21 13.28
C ASN A 24 4.91 1.32 12.14
N VAL A 25 4.25 1.92 11.14
CA VAL A 25 3.62 1.16 10.06
C VAL A 25 3.66 1.91 8.73
N HIS A 26 4.04 1.16 7.70
CA HIS A 26 3.87 1.54 6.31
C HIS A 26 2.74 0.70 5.71
N TYR A 27 1.63 1.35 5.35
CA TYR A 27 0.47 0.71 4.74
C TYR A 27 0.27 1.24 3.32
N LEU A 28 0.36 0.32 2.35
CA LEU A 28 0.11 0.59 0.94
C LEU A 28 -1.19 -0.07 0.49
N HIS A 29 -1.97 0.67 -0.31
CA HIS A 29 -3.14 0.18 -1.03
C HIS A 29 -2.78 0.07 -2.52
N MET A 30 -2.98 -1.12 -3.10
CA MET A 30 -2.56 -1.40 -4.45
C MET A 30 -3.63 -2.17 -5.22
N ILE A 31 -3.89 -1.73 -6.45
CA ILE A 31 -4.79 -2.37 -7.41
C ILE A 31 -3.95 -2.73 -8.64
N PHE A 32 -3.92 -4.02 -8.96
CA PHE A 32 -3.26 -4.54 -10.17
C PHE A 32 -4.29 -5.33 -10.98
N ASN A 33 -4.32 -5.07 -12.28
CA ASN A 33 -5.06 -5.92 -13.20
C ASN A 33 -4.34 -7.24 -13.41
N LYS A 34 -5.01 -8.16 -14.11
CA LYS A 34 -4.40 -9.45 -14.46
C LYS A 34 -3.08 -9.21 -15.21
N GLU A 35 -2.04 -9.95 -14.82
CA GLU A 35 -0.67 -9.86 -15.39
C GLU A 35 0.12 -8.60 -15.00
N GLU A 36 -0.44 -7.72 -14.17
CA GLU A 36 0.30 -6.60 -13.59
C GLU A 36 0.87 -6.96 -12.21
N GLY A 37 1.94 -6.26 -11.84
CA GLY A 37 2.56 -6.38 -10.53
C GLY A 37 3.60 -5.30 -10.28
N LEU A 38 4.26 -5.41 -9.13
CA LEU A 38 5.44 -4.61 -8.83
C LEU A 38 6.68 -5.24 -9.48
N PRO A 39 7.71 -4.42 -9.81
CA PRO A 39 9.03 -4.94 -10.13
C PRO A 39 9.56 -5.85 -9.01
N GLU A 40 10.42 -6.80 -9.37
CA GLU A 40 11.15 -7.60 -8.39
C GLU A 40 12.00 -6.69 -7.50
N HIS A 41 11.91 -6.88 -6.18
CA HIS A 41 12.62 -6.08 -5.20
C HIS A 41 12.88 -6.93 -3.94
N PHE A 42 13.93 -6.58 -3.20
CA PHE A 42 14.14 -7.11 -1.87
C PHE A 42 13.23 -6.41 -0.88
N SER A 43 12.61 -7.19 0.00
CA SER A 43 11.79 -6.61 1.07
C SER A 43 12.67 -5.87 2.06
N ASN A 44 12.31 -4.61 2.33
CA ASN A 44 12.88 -3.82 3.42
C ASN A 44 12.08 -4.01 4.73
N SER A 45 11.20 -5.01 4.80
CA SER A 45 10.40 -5.28 5.99
C SER A 45 11.26 -5.78 7.14
N THR A 46 11.04 -5.22 8.32
CA THR A 46 11.52 -5.80 9.58
C THR A 46 10.66 -7.03 9.90
N VAL A 47 11.18 -8.22 9.66
CA VAL A 47 10.60 -9.49 10.14
C VAL A 47 11.42 -9.90 11.36
N LEU A 48 10.80 -9.86 12.54
CA LEU A 48 11.37 -10.42 13.78
C LEU A 48 11.25 -11.94 13.78
#